data_AF-A0AAD9TIV3-F1
#
_entry.id   AF-A0AAD9TIV3-F1
#
_cell.length_a   1.000
_cell.length_b   1.000
_cell.length_c   1.000
_cell.angle_alpha   90.00
_cell.angle_beta   90.00
_cell.angle_gamma   90.00
#
_symmetry.space_group_name_H-M   'P 1'
#
loop_
_entity.id
_entity.type
_entity.pdbx_description
1 polymer ?
#
loop_
_entity_poly.entity_id
_entity_poly.type
_entity_poly.pdbx_seq_one_letter_code
_entity_poly.pdbx_strand_id
1 'polypeptide(L)'
;MNGGARHRSRWFLLNQLPSSYIRNSLPRPDDFSKALYTFDIGQNDLQSGLKLMTEEPLKESVSGITNRLVQAVETLYQHGARAYWIHNTAPIGCLPHSIIYYPLKHGNTDKNGCIISHNEVAQEFNRLLKYRVVSQLSCDSLMQSLPMLTSTQ
;
A
#
# COMPACT_ATOMS: atom_id res chain seq x y z
N MET A 1 20.09 17.44 -27.83
CA MET A 1 19.93 16.29 -26.91
C MET A 1 18.49 16.29 -26.43
N ASN A 2 17.75 15.21 -26.72
CA ASN A 2 16.30 15.11 -26.67
C ASN A 2 15.75 15.01 -25.23
N GLY A 3 14.89 15.96 -24.83
CA GLY A 3 14.17 16.00 -23.55
C GLY A 3 12.64 15.89 -23.68
N GLY A 4 12.12 15.27 -24.74
CA GLY A 4 10.70 15.30 -25.06
C GLY A 4 10.04 13.91 -25.14
N ALA A 5 9.83 13.22 -24.02
CA ALA A 5 9.13 11.92 -24.06
C ALA A 5 8.31 11.53 -22.81
N ARG A 6 8.01 12.44 -21.87
CA ARG A 6 7.30 12.05 -20.61
C ARG A 6 5.92 12.67 -20.35
N HIS A 7 5.42 13.55 -21.23
CA HIS A 7 4.08 14.15 -21.09
C HIS A 7 3.02 13.61 -22.06
N ARG A 8 3.35 12.69 -22.98
CA ARG A 8 2.45 12.33 -24.10
C ARG A 8 1.48 11.17 -23.83
N SER A 9 1.76 10.26 -22.91
CA SER A 9 1.00 8.99 -22.82
C SER A 9 -0.38 9.14 -22.16
N ARG A 10 -0.56 10.05 -21.20
CA ARG A 10 -1.83 10.15 -20.44
C ARG A 10 -2.89 11.05 -21.08
N TRP A 11 -2.49 12.17 -21.68
CA TRP A 11 -3.38 13.00 -22.49
C TRP A 11 -3.97 12.23 -23.67
N PHE A 12 -3.19 11.31 -24.24
CA PHE A 12 -3.65 10.44 -25.32
C PHE A 12 -4.78 9.49 -24.89
N LEU A 13 -4.75 8.95 -23.67
CA LEU A 13 -5.79 8.05 -23.15
C LEU A 13 -7.09 8.78 -22.82
N LEU A 14 -7.01 10.01 -22.28
CA LEU A 14 -8.20 10.82 -22.00
C LEU A 14 -8.96 11.19 -23.29
N ASN A 15 -8.25 11.45 -24.39
CA ASN A 15 -8.87 11.78 -25.68
C ASN A 15 -9.44 10.56 -26.44
N GLN A 16 -9.09 9.34 -26.03
CA GLN A 16 -9.66 8.10 -26.60
C GLN A 16 -10.92 7.62 -25.87
N LEU A 17 -11.33 8.28 -24.79
CA LEU A 17 -12.55 7.93 -24.07
C LEU A 17 -13.78 8.28 -24.93
N PRO A 18 -14.70 7.33 -25.15
CA PRO A 18 -15.74 7.44 -26.17
C PRO A 18 -16.79 8.54 -25.89
N SER A 19 -16.88 9.02 -24.64
CA SER A 19 -17.89 9.99 -24.22
C SER A 19 -17.27 11.21 -23.55
N SER A 20 -17.79 12.40 -23.90
CA SER A 20 -17.48 13.66 -23.24
C SER A 20 -17.81 13.64 -21.75
N TYR A 21 -18.83 12.87 -21.36
CA TYR A 21 -19.19 12.67 -19.96
C TYR A 21 -18.05 12.02 -19.17
N ILE A 22 -17.45 10.95 -19.71
CA ILE A 22 -16.35 10.24 -19.04
C ILE A 22 -15.12 11.16 -18.96
N ARG A 23 -14.81 11.92 -20.01
CA ARG A 23 -13.71 12.89 -20.00
C ARG A 23 -13.89 13.96 -18.92
N ASN A 24 -15.11 14.45 -18.73
CA ASN A 24 -15.42 15.48 -17.74
C ASN A 24 -15.50 14.93 -16.30
N SER A 25 -15.66 13.62 -16.13
CA SER A 25 -15.68 12.97 -14.81
C SER A 25 -14.29 12.63 -14.24
N LEU A 26 -13.24 12.72 -15.05
CA LEU A 26 -11.88 12.38 -14.64
C LEU A 26 -11.11 13.62 -14.16
N PRO A 27 -10.21 13.47 -13.15
CA PRO A 27 -9.39 14.58 -12.70
C PRO A 27 -8.50 15.11 -13.82
N ARG A 28 -8.33 16.43 -13.90
CA ARG A 28 -7.41 17.04 -14.87
C ARG A 28 -5.97 16.72 -14.46
N PRO A 29 -5.02 16.74 -15.40
CA PRO A 29 -3.61 16.51 -15.08
C PRO A 29 -3.09 17.41 -13.93
N ASP A 30 -3.50 18.67 -13.88
CA ASP A 30 -3.08 19.62 -12.83
C ASP A 30 -3.74 19.38 -11.47
N ASP A 31 -4.77 18.53 -11.40
CA ASP A 31 -5.39 18.15 -10.14
C ASP A 31 -4.55 17.06 -9.43
N PHE A 32 -3.68 16.35 -10.17
CA PHE A 32 -2.89 15.24 -9.61
C PHE A 32 -1.93 15.68 -8.50
N SER A 33 -1.34 16.86 -8.63
CA SER A 33 -0.41 17.42 -7.62
C SER A 33 -1.10 17.98 -6.39
N LYS A 34 -2.43 18.17 -6.46
CA LYS A 34 -3.25 18.78 -5.40
C LYS A 34 -4.04 17.75 -4.61
N ALA A 35 -4.23 16.55 -5.17
CA ALA A 35 -4.96 15.46 -4.53
C ALA A 35 -4.14 14.78 -3.43
N LEU A 36 -4.85 14.25 -2.44
CA LEU A 36 -4.32 13.32 -1.45
C LEU A 36 -4.62 11.89 -1.90
N TYR A 37 -3.58 11.06 -2.05
CA TYR A 37 -3.72 9.66 -2.46
C TYR A 37 -3.68 8.76 -1.23
N THR A 38 -4.83 8.18 -0.90
CA THR A 38 -4.98 7.27 0.24
C THR A 38 -4.84 5.82 -0.22
N PHE A 39 -3.96 5.05 0.41
CA PHE A 39 -3.75 3.62 0.13
C PHE A 39 -4.09 2.80 1.35
N ASP A 40 -5.03 1.86 1.21
CA ASP A 40 -5.33 0.83 2.20
C ASP A 40 -5.42 -0.52 1.48
N ILE A 41 -4.33 -1.29 1.53
CA ILE A 41 -4.14 -2.48 0.71
C ILE A 41 -3.03 -3.37 1.31
N GLY A 42 -3.14 -4.68 1.10
CA GLY A 42 -2.22 -5.70 1.58
C GLY A 42 -2.90 -6.72 2.50
N GLN A 43 -3.97 -6.35 3.20
CA GLN A 43 -4.71 -7.21 4.11
C GLN A 43 -5.21 -8.48 3.42
N ASN A 44 -5.74 -8.38 2.20
CA ASN A 44 -6.25 -9.52 1.44
C ASN A 44 -5.14 -10.49 1.03
N ASP A 45 -3.97 -9.98 0.63
CA ASP A 45 -2.79 -10.78 0.29
C ASP A 45 -2.30 -11.56 1.52
N LEU A 46 -2.20 -10.89 2.68
CA LEU A 46 -1.80 -11.54 3.94
C LEU A 46 -2.84 -12.57 4.40
N GLN A 47 -4.14 -12.23 4.38
CA GLN A 47 -5.19 -13.17 4.77
C GLN A 47 -5.25 -14.39 3.85
N SER A 48 -5.08 -14.19 2.53
CA SER A 48 -5.02 -15.29 1.57
C SER A 48 -3.76 -16.14 1.80
N GLY A 49 -2.63 -15.49 2.07
CA GLY A 49 -1.39 -16.17 2.45
C GLY A 49 -1.58 -17.05 3.69
N LEU A 50 -2.14 -16.52 4.77
CA LEU A 50 -2.40 -17.24 6.01
C LEU A 50 -3.37 -18.43 5.84
N LYS A 51 -4.19 -18.43 4.79
CA LYS A 51 -5.03 -19.58 4.42
C LYS A 51 -4.27 -20.67 3.68
N LEU A 52 -3.24 -20.31 2.94
CA LEU A 52 -2.57 -21.18 1.97
C LEU A 52 -1.22 -21.71 2.45
N MET A 53 -0.56 -21.01 3.37
CA MET A 53 0.79 -21.35 3.85
C MET A 53 0.97 -20.99 5.33
N THR A 54 2.07 -21.46 5.92
CA THR A 54 2.48 -21.08 7.28
C THR A 54 3.08 -19.67 7.32
N GLU A 55 3.25 -19.14 8.51
CA GLU A 55 3.61 -17.74 8.74
C GLU A 55 5.02 -17.39 8.24
N GLU A 56 5.99 -18.30 8.32
CA GLU A 56 7.37 -18.01 7.90
C GLU A 56 7.50 -17.85 6.36
N PRO A 57 7.05 -18.80 5.51
CA PRO A 57 7.01 -18.56 4.06
C PRO A 57 6.20 -17.32 3.67
N LEU A 58 5.15 -17.01 4.41
CA LEU A 58 4.36 -15.80 4.18
C LEU A 58 5.18 -14.54 4.48
N LYS A 59 5.89 -14.48 5.62
CA LYS A 59 6.80 -13.38 5.96
C LYS A 59 7.86 -13.17 4.88
N GLU A 60 8.43 -14.24 4.33
CA GLU A 60 9.39 -14.14 3.21
C GLU A 60 8.77 -13.49 1.95
N SER A 61 7.50 -13.78 1.67
CA SER A 61 6.78 -13.22 0.52
C SER A 61 6.43 -11.73 0.66
N VAL A 62 6.38 -11.20 1.89
CA VAL A 62 6.00 -9.79 2.19
C VAL A 62 6.85 -8.80 1.41
N SER A 63 8.14 -9.10 1.23
CA SER A 63 9.05 -8.27 0.44
C SER A 63 8.54 -8.07 -1.00
N GLY A 64 8.01 -9.13 -1.62
CA GLY A 64 7.44 -9.07 -2.96
C GLY A 64 6.12 -8.30 -3.01
N ILE A 65 5.25 -8.47 -2.01
CA ILE A 65 3.97 -7.76 -1.91
C ILE A 65 4.22 -6.25 -1.75
N THR A 66 5.07 -5.85 -0.80
CA THR A 66 5.41 -4.44 -0.56
C THR A 66 6.12 -3.79 -1.75
N ASN A 67 6.94 -4.53 -2.50
CA ASN A 67 7.55 -4.04 -3.75
C ASN A 67 6.52 -3.64 -4.81
N ARG A 68 5.50 -4.48 -5.03
CA ARG A 68 4.43 -4.18 -6.00
C ARG A 68 3.66 -2.92 -5.62
N LEU A 69 3.41 -2.75 -4.31
CA LEU A 69 2.76 -1.54 -3.82
C LEU A 69 3.60 -0.29 -4.09
N VAL A 70 4.89 -0.32 -3.76
CA VAL A 70 5.77 0.84 -3.96
C VAL A 70 5.91 1.18 -5.45
N GLN A 71 5.93 0.20 -6.35
CA GLN A 71 5.88 0.46 -7.80
C GLN A 71 4.61 1.20 -8.24
N ALA A 72 3.45 0.91 -7.62
CA ALA A 72 2.22 1.65 -7.89
C ALA A 72 2.30 3.10 -7.38
N VAL A 73 2.87 3.31 -6.19
CA VAL A 73 3.13 4.64 -5.62
C VAL A 73 4.07 5.46 -6.51
N GLU A 74 5.18 4.85 -6.96
CA GLU A 74 6.12 5.43 -7.91
C GLU A 74 5.46 5.80 -9.24
N THR A 75 4.57 4.94 -9.74
CA THR A 75 3.82 5.21 -10.97
C THR A 75 2.95 6.46 -10.80
N LEU A 76 2.24 6.61 -9.67
CA LEU A 76 1.47 7.83 -9.42
C LEU A 76 2.38 9.06 -9.28
N TYR A 77 3.52 8.91 -8.63
CA TYR A 77 4.49 9.99 -8.45
C TYR A 77 4.98 10.53 -9.81
N GLN A 78 5.31 9.62 -10.74
CA GLN A 78 5.68 9.95 -12.12
C GLN A 78 4.55 10.68 -12.89
N HIS A 79 3.29 10.50 -12.47
CA HIS A 79 2.11 11.13 -13.06
C HIS A 79 1.62 12.39 -12.32
N GLY A 80 2.42 12.92 -11.40
CA GLY A 80 2.16 14.21 -10.75
C GLY A 80 1.59 14.12 -9.34
N ALA A 81 1.36 12.93 -8.79
CA ALA A 81 0.95 12.78 -7.38
C ALA A 81 2.07 13.23 -6.43
N ARG A 82 1.71 13.97 -5.37
CA ARG A 82 2.69 14.54 -4.42
C ARG A 82 2.34 14.34 -2.95
N ALA A 83 1.06 14.18 -2.59
CA ALA A 83 0.63 13.97 -1.22
C ALA A 83 0.04 12.56 -1.06
N TYR A 84 0.59 11.78 -0.12
CA TYR A 84 0.20 10.39 0.08
C TYR A 84 -0.19 10.14 1.54
N TRP A 85 -1.23 9.34 1.74
CA TRP A 85 -1.56 8.73 3.01
C TRP A 85 -1.59 7.21 2.81
N ILE A 86 -0.61 6.51 3.36
CA ILE A 86 -0.51 5.06 3.23
C ILE A 86 -0.85 4.44 4.58
N HIS A 87 -1.92 3.65 4.61
CA HIS A 87 -2.34 2.91 5.78
C HIS A 87 -1.44 1.70 6.02
N ASN A 88 -1.19 1.44 7.30
CA ASN A 88 -0.66 0.16 7.75
C ASN A 88 -1.75 -0.90 7.62
N THR A 89 -1.34 -2.16 7.44
CA THR A 89 -2.21 -3.30 7.69
C THR A 89 -2.51 -3.39 9.18
N ALA A 90 -3.80 -3.47 9.50
CA ALA A 90 -4.33 -3.70 10.85
C ALA A 90 -3.79 -5.01 11.48
N PRO A 91 -3.88 -5.17 12.82
CA PRO A 91 -3.48 -6.41 13.48
C PRO A 91 -4.41 -7.58 13.09
N ILE A 92 -4.04 -8.29 12.01
CA ILE A 92 -4.88 -9.34 11.40
C ILE A 92 -5.13 -10.53 12.34
N GLY A 93 -4.27 -10.77 13.32
CA GLY A 93 -4.45 -11.78 14.36
C GLY A 93 -5.59 -11.47 15.33
N CYS A 94 -6.05 -10.22 15.39
CA CYS A 94 -7.20 -9.80 16.20
C CYS A 94 -8.54 -9.89 15.46
N LEU A 95 -8.53 -10.19 14.16
CA LEU A 95 -9.76 -10.26 13.38
C LEU A 95 -10.56 -11.53 13.72
N PRO A 96 -11.90 -11.46 13.77
CA PRO A 96 -12.74 -12.64 14.06
C PRO A 96 -12.43 -13.83 13.15
N HIS A 97 -12.11 -13.58 11.89
CA HIS A 97 -11.71 -14.62 10.95
C HIS A 97 -10.47 -15.41 11.43
N SER A 98 -9.42 -14.70 11.89
CA SER A 98 -8.22 -15.35 12.39
C SER A 98 -8.53 -16.19 13.63
N ILE A 99 -9.32 -15.65 14.56
CA ILE A 99 -9.65 -16.31 15.83
C ILE A 99 -10.52 -17.56 15.61
N ILE A 100 -11.49 -17.51 14.68
CA ILE A 100 -12.44 -18.62 14.42
C ILE A 100 -11.77 -19.76 13.64
N TYR A 101 -10.98 -19.44 12.62
CA TYR A 101 -10.51 -20.43 11.65
C TYR A 101 -9.09 -20.93 11.92
N TYR A 102 -8.31 -20.22 12.73
CA TYR A 102 -6.99 -20.70 13.12
C TYR A 102 -7.11 -21.54 14.38
N PRO A 103 -6.69 -22.82 14.37
CA PRO A 103 -6.70 -23.63 15.57
C PRO A 103 -5.79 -22.97 16.61
N LEU A 104 -6.38 -22.54 17.73
CA LEU A 104 -5.66 -21.90 18.83
C LEU A 104 -4.60 -22.88 19.38
N LYS A 105 -3.37 -22.79 18.86
CA LYS A 105 -2.22 -23.50 19.43
C LYS A 105 -1.94 -22.90 20.81
N HIS A 106 -1.75 -23.75 21.81
CA HIS A 106 -1.35 -23.31 23.14
C HIS A 106 -0.12 -22.39 23.04
N GLY A 107 -0.23 -21.17 23.58
CA GLY A 107 0.86 -20.20 23.62
C GLY A 107 1.00 -19.25 22.41
N ASN A 108 0.15 -19.32 21.37
CA ASN A 108 0.21 -18.40 20.22
C ASN A 108 -0.86 -17.28 20.29
N THR A 109 -1.31 -16.91 21.48
CA THR A 109 -2.23 -15.79 21.70
C THR A 109 -1.65 -14.80 22.68
N ASP A 110 -1.87 -13.51 22.43
CA ASP A 110 -1.51 -12.46 23.38
C ASP A 110 -2.57 -12.32 24.50
N LYS A 111 -2.34 -11.38 25.41
CA LYS A 111 -3.25 -11.09 26.54
C LYS A 111 -4.67 -10.64 26.12
N ASN A 112 -4.85 -10.22 24.86
CA ASN A 112 -6.13 -9.80 24.30
C ASN A 112 -6.79 -10.90 23.47
N GLY A 113 -6.17 -12.08 23.36
CA GLY A 113 -6.66 -13.20 22.56
C GLY A 113 -6.34 -13.09 21.07
N CYS A 114 -5.49 -12.14 20.66
CA CYS A 114 -5.06 -12.05 19.26
C CYS A 114 -3.96 -13.07 18.95
N ILE A 115 -3.98 -13.62 17.74
CA ILE A 115 -2.97 -14.58 17.30
C ILE A 115 -1.64 -13.87 17.03
N ILE A 116 -0.60 -14.20 17.80
CA ILE A 116 0.68 -13.50 17.79
C ILE A 116 1.35 -13.63 16.42
N SER A 117 1.50 -14.86 15.91
CA SER A 117 2.17 -15.12 14.63
C SER A 117 1.53 -14.37 13.45
N HIS A 118 0.21 -14.24 13.43
CA HIS A 118 -0.52 -13.47 12.42
C HIS A 118 -0.22 -11.96 12.52
N ASN A 119 -0.17 -11.42 13.74
CA ASN A 119 0.18 -10.02 13.96
C ASN A 119 1.64 -9.74 13.58
N GLU A 120 2.56 -10.68 13.78
CA GLU A 120 3.95 -10.54 13.31
C GLU A 120 4.04 -10.41 11.79
N VAL A 121 3.21 -11.14 11.02
CA VAL A 121 3.15 -10.99 9.55
C VAL A 121 2.70 -9.58 9.17
N ALA A 122 1.65 -9.06 9.82
CA ALA A 122 1.17 -7.70 9.59
C ALA A 122 2.23 -6.64 9.97
N GLN A 123 2.95 -6.85 11.07
CA GLN A 123 4.03 -5.96 11.51
C GLN A 123 5.19 -5.96 10.51
N GLU A 124 5.59 -7.12 9.98
CA GLU A 124 6.65 -7.20 8.97
C GLU A 124 6.25 -6.50 7.67
N PHE A 125 4.99 -6.65 7.25
CA PHE A 125 4.43 -5.88 6.13
C PHE A 125 4.53 -4.38 6.37
N ASN A 126 4.08 -3.89 7.54
CA ASN A 126 4.14 -2.47 7.88
C ASN A 126 5.58 -1.93 7.94
N ARG A 127 6.50 -2.72 8.48
CA ARG A 127 7.93 -2.37 8.57
C ARG A 127 8.55 -2.22 7.19
N LEU A 128 8.37 -3.22 6.32
CA LEU A 128 8.92 -3.21 4.96
C LEU A 128 8.25 -2.14 4.09
N LEU A 129 6.93 -1.96 4.23
CA LEU A 129 6.21 -0.92 3.51
C LEU A 129 6.75 0.48 3.85
N LYS A 130 6.85 0.80 5.16
CA LYS A 130 7.40 2.07 5.62
C LYS A 130 8.82 2.27 5.10
N TYR A 131 9.68 1.26 5.25
CA TYR A 131 11.06 1.33 4.77
C TYR A 131 11.11 1.64 3.27
N ARG A 132 10.38 0.90 2.44
CA ARG A 132 10.44 1.06 0.98
C ARG A 132 9.87 2.39 0.51
N VAL A 133 8.74 2.82 1.06
CA VAL A 133 8.12 4.11 0.71
C VAL A 133 9.06 5.25 1.07
N VAL A 134 9.62 5.24 2.29
CA VAL A 134 10.57 6.25 2.71
C VAL A 134 11.80 6.21 1.82
N SER A 135 12.45 5.06 1.61
CA SER A 135 13.64 4.96 0.77
C SER A 135 13.43 5.45 -0.66
N GLN A 136 12.27 5.20 -1.27
CA GLN A 136 12.02 5.59 -2.65
C GLN A 136 11.58 7.04 -2.83
N LEU A 137 10.85 7.60 -1.85
CA LEU A 137 10.29 8.95 -1.98
C LEU A 137 11.10 10.03 -1.24
N SER A 138 12.07 9.66 -0.39
CA SER A 138 12.87 10.61 0.41
C SER A 138 13.89 11.46 -0.37
N CYS A 139 13.99 11.30 -1.69
CA CYS A 139 14.77 12.22 -2.53
C CYS A 139 14.11 13.60 -2.74
N ASP A 140 12.82 13.77 -2.41
CA ASP A 140 12.16 15.08 -2.39
C ASP A 140 12.11 15.60 -0.94
N SER A 141 12.73 16.76 -0.70
CA SER A 141 12.80 17.46 0.60
C SER A 141 11.44 17.78 1.23
N LEU A 142 10.33 17.56 0.51
CA LEU A 142 8.95 17.75 0.95
C LEU A 142 8.36 16.55 1.72
N MET A 143 8.92 15.34 1.63
CA MET A 143 8.41 14.20 2.40
C MET A 143 8.97 14.10 3.83
N GLN A 144 9.96 14.93 4.18
CA GLN A 144 10.47 15.00 5.55
C GLN A 144 9.56 15.81 6.49
N SER A 145 8.60 16.57 5.95
CA SER A 145 7.71 17.45 6.73
C SER A 145 6.25 16.98 6.81
N LEU A 146 5.85 15.98 6.03
CA LEU A 146 4.54 15.35 6.20
C LEU A 146 4.68 14.24 7.24
N PRO A 147 3.93 14.28 8.36
CA PRO A 147 3.80 13.08 9.17
C PRO A 147 3.25 12.02 8.23
N MET A 148 4.03 10.98 7.96
CA MET A 148 3.46 9.73 7.50
C MET A 148 2.50 9.37 8.62
N LEU A 149 1.21 9.69 8.45
CA LEU A 149 0.13 9.34 9.37
C LEU A 149 -0.05 7.83 9.27
N THR A 150 0.98 7.09 9.67
CA THR A 150 0.83 5.72 10.10
C THR A 150 -0.14 5.83 11.25
N SER A 151 -1.39 5.42 11.02
CA SER A 151 -2.29 5.09 12.12
C SER A 151 -1.55 4.08 12.97
N THR A 152 -0.91 4.55 14.04
CA THR A 152 -0.44 3.70 15.13
C THR A 152 -1.71 3.22 15.81
N GLN A 153 -2.08 1.98 15.50
CA GLN A 153 -2.83 1.16 16.45
C GLN A 153 -1.83 0.26 17.13
#